data_AF-A0A6C0JZW0-F1
#
_entry.id   AF-A0A6C0JZW0-F1
#
_cell.length_a   1.000
_cell.length_b   1.000
_cell.length_c   1.000
_cell.angle_alpha   90.00
_cell.angle_beta   90.00
_cell.angle_gamma   90.00
#
_symmetry.space_group_name_H-M   'P 1'
#
loop_
_entity.id
_entity.type
_entity.pdbx_description
1 polymer ?
#
loop_
_entity_poly.entity_id
_entity_poly.type
_entity_poly.pdbx_seq_one_letter_code
_entity_poly.pdbx_strand_id
1 'polypeptide(L)' 'MMILYAGIGIALACFIIYVLDRKSKSEPLQWDVAGKLSTIGGLIASGIAFVTSGDIPIAETVAEVAKSVPEEMFVGTPTF' A
#
# COMPACT_ATOMS: atom_id res chain seq x y z
N MET A 1 -11.31 -12.67 -1.78
CA MET A 1 -11.15 -13.34 -0.47
C MET A 1 -9.70 -13.65 -0.14
N MET A 2 -8.93 -14.29 -1.02
CA MET A 2 -7.50 -14.60 -0.78
C MET A 2 -6.62 -13.36 -0.46
N ILE A 3 -6.78 -12.25 -1.20
CA ILE A 3 -6.03 -11.00 -0.99
C ILE A 3 -6.33 -10.37 0.38
N LEU A 4 -7.58 -10.45 0.84
CA LEU A 4 -7.99 -9.95 2.15
C LEU A 4 -7.31 -10.72 3.28
N TYR A 5 -7.28 -12.05 3.20
CA TYR A 5 -6.60 -12.89 4.17
C TYR A 5 -5.07 -12.68 4.16
N ALA A 6 -4.48 -12.50 2.98
CA ALA A 6 -3.05 -12.19 2.85
C ALA A 6 -2.69 -10.84 3.49
N GLY A 7 -3.46 -9.79 3.20
CA GLY A 7 -3.24 -8.45 3.75
C GLY A 7 -3.40 -8.40 5.27
N ILE A 8 -4.48 -9.00 5.80
CA ILE A 8 -4.73 -9.05 7.25
C ILE A 8 -3.68 -9.91 7.97
N GLY A 9 -3.31 -11.06 7.38
CA GLY A 9 -2.29 -11.93 7.96
C GLY A 9 -0.93 -11.24 8.07
N ILE A 10 -0.52 -10.49 7.03
CA ILE A 10 0.76 -9.78 7.04
C ILE A 10 0.71 -8.54 7.94
N ALA A 11 -0.40 -7.83 8.01
CA ALA A 11 -0.58 -6.73 8.97
C ALA A 11 -0.40 -7.21 10.42
N LEU A 12 -0.97 -8.37 10.76
CA LEU A 12 -0.82 -9.00 12.07
C LEU A 12 0.61 -9.48 12.31
N ALA A 13 1.27 -10.08 11.31
CA ALA A 13 2.66 -10.50 11.42
C ALA A 13 3.61 -9.32 11.68
N CYS A 14 3.45 -8.22 10.95
CA CYS A 14 4.22 -6.99 11.17
C CYS A 14 4.01 -6.42 12.58
N PHE A 15 2.78 -6.46 13.08
CA PHE A 15 2.47 -6.03 14.45
C PHE A 15 3.15 -6.92 15.49
N ILE A 16 3.07 -8.25 15.34
CA ILE A 16 3.68 -9.22 16.26
C ILE A 16 5.21 -9.07 16.27
N ILE A 17 5.84 -8.95 15.11
CA ILE A 17 7.29 -8.76 15.00
C ILE A 17 7.72 -7.45 15.66
N TYR A 18 6.96 -6.37 15.48
CA TYR A 18 7.25 -5.09 16.12
C TYR A 18 7.14 -5.16 17.65
N VAL A 19 6.11 -5.84 18.16
CA VAL A 19 5.95 -6.07 19.60
C VAL A 19 7.09 -6.92 20.16
N LEU A 20 7.52 -7.97 19.43
CA LEU A 20 8.65 -8.80 19.81
C LEU A 20 9.98 -8.03 19.80
N ASP A 21 10.21 -7.17 18.80
CA ASP A 21 11.40 -6.33 18.72
C ASP A 21 11.48 -5.34 19.89
N ARG A 22 10.37 -4.67 20.20
CA ARG A 22 10.28 -3.78 21.38
C ARG A 22 10.48 -4.52 22.69
N LYS A 23 9.88 -5.71 22.84
CA LYS A 23 10.08 -6.56 24.01
C LYS A 23 11.53 -6.99 24.15
N SER A 24 12.20 -7.35 23.05
CA SER A 24 13.62 -7.76 23.06
C SER A 24 14.54 -6.62 23.45
N LYS A 25 14.18 -5.37 23.13
CA LYS A 25 14.97 -4.17 23.45
C LYS A 25 14.60 -3.53 24.79
N SER A 26 13.63 -4.09 25.52
CA SER A 26 13.08 -3.52 26.75
C SER A 26 12.61 -2.07 26.58
N GLU A 27 12.14 -1.71 25.37
CA GLU A 27 11.68 -0.36 25.05
C GLU A 27 10.17 -0.25 25.21
N PRO A 28 9.64 0.94 25.57
CA PRO A 28 8.21 1.15 25.62
C PRO A 28 7.58 0.99 24.23
N LEU A 29 6.37 0.44 24.21
CA LEU A 29 5.63 0.22 22.99
C LEU A 29 5.14 1.56 22.43
N GLN A 30 5.67 1.99 21.29
CA GLN A 30 5.15 3.15 20.57
C GLN A 30 4.01 2.71 19.66
N TRP A 31 2.78 3.00 20.08
CA TRP A 31 1.55 2.61 19.38
C TRP A 31 1.39 3.27 18.01
N ASP A 32 1.87 4.50 17.83
CA ASP A 32 1.86 5.20 16.54
C ASP A 32 2.67 4.45 15.47
N VAL A 33 3.87 4.01 15.84
CA VAL A 33 4.75 3.24 14.95
C VAL A 33 4.18 1.86 14.67
N ALA A 34 3.59 1.19 15.67
CA ALA A 34 2.96 -0.11 15.51
C ALA A 34 1.79 -0.07 14.51
N GLY A 35 0.94 0.94 14.64
CA GLY A 35 -0.22 1.14 13.75
C GLY A 35 0.20 1.44 12.32
N LYS A 36 1.17 2.34 12.13
CA LYS A 36 1.72 2.66 10.79
C LYS A 36 2.38 1.44 10.14
N LEU A 37 3.18 0.69 10.89
CA LEU A 37 3.88 -0.47 10.34
C LEU A 37 2.91 -1.60 9.95
N SER A 38 1.89 -1.85 10.77
CA SER A 38 0.87 -2.86 10.48
C SER A 38 0.00 -2.50 9.28
N THR A 39 -0.45 -1.24 9.21
CA THR A 39 -1.31 -0.76 8.11
C THR A 39 -0.56 -0.68 6.78
N ILE A 40 0.65 -0.11 6.78
CA ILE A 40 1.49 -0.03 5.58
C ILE A 40 1.93 -1.43 5.13
N GLY A 41 2.34 -2.30 6.06
CA GLY A 41 2.71 -3.68 5.77
C GLY A 41 1.57 -4.48 5.13
N GLY A 42 0.35 -4.35 5.68
CA GLY A 42 -0.84 -4.98 5.12
C GLY A 42 -1.24 -4.44 3.74
N LEU A 43 -1.07 -3.14 3.51
CA LEU A 43 -1.39 -2.49 2.23
C LEU A 43 -0.38 -2.84 1.13
N ILE A 44 0.91 -2.89 1.46
CA ILE A 44 1.94 -3.34 0.51
C ILE A 44 1.71 -4.81 0.16
N ALA A 45 1.45 -5.65 1.15
CA ALA A 45 1.18 -7.06 0.95
C ALA A 45 -0.06 -7.33 0.09
N SER A 46 -1.14 -6.58 0.30
CA SER A 46 -2.34 -6.71 -0.52
C SER A 46 -2.13 -6.20 -1.94
N GLY A 47 -1.34 -5.14 -2.13
CA GLY A 47 -0.92 -4.66 -3.45
C GLY A 47 -0.08 -5.68 -4.22
N ILE A 48 0.89 -6.32 -3.55
CA ILE A 48 1.70 -7.39 -4.16
C ILE A 48 0.81 -8.60 -4.50
N ALA A 49 -0.08 -8.99 -3.57
CA ALA A 49 -1.01 -10.08 -3.82
C ALA A 49 -1.94 -9.76 -5.00
N PHE A 50 -2.40 -8.51 -5.13
CA PHE A 50 -3.24 -8.05 -6.26
C PHE A 50 -2.51 -8.15 -7.61
N VAL A 51 -1.26 -7.68 -7.68
CA VAL A 51 -0.44 -7.74 -8.90
C VAL A 51 -0.11 -9.18 -9.30
N THR A 52 0.14 -10.05 -8.32
CA THR A 52 0.58 -11.43 -8.58
C THR A 52 -0.56 -12.42 -8.83
N SER A 53 -1.80 -12.09 -8.46
CA SER A 53 -2.95 -13.00 -8.58
C SER A 53 -3.90 -12.70 -9.74
N GLY A 54 -3.61 -11.71 -10.58
CA GLY A 54 -4.45 -11.37 -11.74
C GLY A 54 -3.70 -11.35 -13.07
N ASP A 55 -4.33 -11.90 -14.12
CA ASP A 55 -4.07 -11.61 -15.55
C ASP A 55 -4.53 -10.18 -15.91
N ILE A 56 -4.21 -9.20 -15.07
CA ILE A 56 -4.62 -7.81 -15.27
C ILE A 56 -3.60 -7.17 -16.22
N PRO A 57 -4.01 -6.64 -17.38
CA PRO A 57 -3.12 -5.84 -18.23
C PRO A 57 -2.83 -4.52 -17.51
N ILE A 58 -1.82 -4.53 -16.65
CA ILE A 58 -1.36 -3.40 -15.82
C ILE A 58 -1.19 -2.13 -16.67
N ALA A 59 -0.81 -2.27 -17.93
CA ALA A 59 -0.66 -1.18 -18.90
C ALA A 59 -1.98 -0.45 -19.21
N GLU A 60 -3.10 -1.15 -19.35
CA GLU A 60 -4.41 -0.52 -19.65
C GLU A 60 -4.95 0.22 -18.43
N THR A 61 -4.79 -0.35 -17.23
CA THR A 61 -5.25 0.30 -15.98
C THR A 61 -4.44 1.55 -15.66
N VAL A 62 -3.12 1.53 -15.91
CA VAL A 62 -2.26 2.71 -15.76
C VAL A 62 -2.60 3.77 -16.81
N ALA A 63 -2.91 3.37 -18.05
CA ALA A 63 -3.33 4.32 -19.10
C ALA A 63 -4.68 4.97 -18.79
N GLU A 64 -5.62 4.25 -18.17
CA GLU A 64 -6.92 4.79 -17.76
C GLU A 64 -6.78 5.76 -16.57
N VAL A 65 -5.92 5.42 -15.59
CA VAL A 65 -5.57 6.34 -14.49
C VAL A 65 -4.87 7.59 -15.02
N ALA A 66 -3.96 7.47 -15.99
CA ALA A 66 -3.29 8.61 -16.62
C ALA A 66 -4.27 9.54 -17.35
N LYS A 67 -5.30 8.99 -18.03
CA LYS A 67 -6.36 9.78 -18.67
C LYS A 67 -7.29 10.50 -17.69
N SER A 68 -7.37 10.03 -16.44
CA SER A 68 -8.21 10.66 -15.39
C SER A 68 -7.53 11.83 -14.68
N VAL A 69 -6.24 12.08 -14.94
CA VAL A 69 -5.54 13.30 -14.51
C VAL A 69 -5.83 14.37 -15.56
N PRO A 70 -6.50 15.49 -15.21
CA PRO A 70 -6.87 16.49 -16.19
C PRO A 70 -5.62 17.14 -16.78
N GLU A 71 -5.33 16.81 -18.04
CA GLU A 71 -4.24 17.32 -18.86
C GLU A 71 -4.40 18.83 -19.20
N GLU A 72 -5.46 19.47 -18.71
CA GLU A 72 -5.76 20.88 -18.98
C GLU A 72 -4.86 21.88 -18.24
N MET A 73 -4.03 21.45 -17.29
CA MET A 73 -3.10 22.37 -16.61
C MET A 73 -1.74 22.58 -17.32
N PHE A 74 -1.49 21.89 -18.44
CA PHE A 74 -0.23 22.04 -19.21
C PHE A 74 -0.40 22.59 -20.63
N VAL A 75 -1.63 22.79 -21.10
CA VAL A 75 -1.89 23.43 -22.40
C VAL A 75 -2.31 24.87 -22.17
N GLY A 76 -1.36 25.70 -21.75
CA GLY A 76 -1.50 27.15 -21.81
C GLY A 76 -1.76 27.54 -23.25
N THR A 77 -3.03 27.75 -23.60
CA THR A 77 -3.45 28.24 -24.90
C THR A 77 -2.93 29.66 -25.04
N PRO A 78 -2.01 29.97 -25.98
CA PRO A 78 -1.62 31.35 -26.21
C PRO A 78 -2.78 32.04 -26.94
N THR A 79 -3.51 32.90 -26.25
CA THR A 79 -4.37 33.91 -26.86
C THR A 79 -3.48 34.94 -27.56
N PHE A 80 -3.49 34.93 -28.89
CA PHE A 80 -3.11 36.08 -29.71
C PHE A 80 -4.38 36.83 -30.12
#